data_AF-A0A7W0UH45-F1
#
_entry.id   AF-A0A7W0UH45-F1
#
_cell.length_a   1.000
_cell.length_b   1.000
_cell.length_c   1.000
_cell.angle_alpha   90.00
_cell.angle_beta   90.00
_cell.angle_gamma   90.00
#
_symmetry.space_group_name_H-M   'P 1'
#
loop_
_entity.id
_entity.type
_entity.pdbx_description
1 polymer ?
#
loop_
_entity_poly.entity_id
_entity_poly.type
_entity_poly.pdbx_seq_one_letter_code
_entity_poly.pdbx_strand_id
1 'polypeptide(L)'
;MLAKLFTLIERGWPVPLIGDGTNHFQMISVFDCVSAIEAALDHDVPDDVFNLGSIDPPTVRELLGDVISRAGSRSRLAPLPAGPVKGALTLLDALGLPLLYAEQFKIADESYLVDITRTISALKWRPRYDDVDMVTAAYADFRRRNAAA
;
A
#
# COMPACT_ATOMS: atom_id res chain seq x y z
N MET A 1 5.11 -9.76 -2.71
CA MET A 1 5.74 -8.44 -2.49
C MET A 1 5.77 -8.06 -1.01
N LEU A 2 4.60 -7.88 -0.38
CA LEU A 2 4.47 -7.57 1.07
C LEU A 2 5.12 -8.59 2.01
N ALA A 3 5.24 -9.86 1.61
CA ALA A 3 5.92 -10.88 2.43
C ALA A 3 7.37 -10.50 2.82
N LYS A 4 8.12 -9.82 1.93
CA LYS A 4 9.49 -9.37 2.26
C LYS A 4 9.46 -8.29 3.34
N LEU A 5 8.58 -7.30 3.20
CA LEU A 5 8.35 -6.25 4.21
C LEU A 5 7.95 -6.87 5.55
N PHE A 6 6.96 -7.74 5.56
CA PHE A 6 6.48 -8.40 6.79
C PHE A 6 7.55 -9.27 7.44
N THR A 7 8.42 -9.91 6.65
CA THR A 7 9.56 -10.66 7.19
C THR A 7 10.56 -9.74 7.91
N LEU A 8 10.83 -8.54 7.37
CA LEU A 8 11.68 -7.55 8.06
C LEU A 8 11.05 -7.10 9.37
N ILE A 9 9.74 -6.83 9.36
CA ILE A 9 8.97 -6.44 10.55
C ILE A 9 8.99 -7.55 11.61
N GLU A 10 8.71 -8.81 11.24
CA GLU A 10 8.72 -9.94 12.19
C GLU A 10 10.11 -10.15 12.81
N ARG A 11 11.17 -9.96 12.01
CA ARG A 11 12.57 -10.11 12.46
C ARG A 11 13.10 -8.90 13.24
N GLY A 12 12.35 -7.82 13.34
CA GLY A 12 12.82 -6.57 13.95
C GLY A 12 13.94 -5.90 13.17
N TRP A 13 14.08 -6.20 11.87
CA TRP A 13 15.11 -5.64 11.00
C TRP A 13 14.67 -4.27 10.46
N PRO A 14 15.62 -3.40 10.06
CA PRO A 14 15.30 -2.12 9.44
C PRO A 14 14.42 -2.29 8.20
N VAL A 15 13.37 -1.47 8.09
CA VAL A 15 12.47 -1.44 6.95
C VAL A 15 12.91 -0.29 6.03
N PRO A 16 13.40 -0.59 4.81
CA PRO A 16 13.87 0.45 3.91
C PRO A 16 12.70 1.26 3.35
N LEU A 17 12.88 2.58 3.31
CA LEU A 17 12.02 3.54 2.61
C LEU A 17 12.79 4.10 1.41
N ILE A 18 12.19 4.08 0.22
CA ILE A 18 12.75 4.76 -0.95
C ILE A 18 12.31 6.22 -0.86
N GLY A 19 13.27 7.14 -0.71
CA GLY A 19 13.00 8.53 -0.36
C GLY A 19 12.85 8.74 1.15
N ASP A 20 12.18 9.81 1.53
CA ASP A 20 11.93 10.18 2.93
C ASP A 20 10.57 9.71 3.46
N GLY A 21 9.75 9.06 2.62
CA GLY A 21 8.44 8.54 2.96
C GLY A 21 7.38 9.61 3.23
N THR A 22 7.59 10.85 2.76
CA THR A 22 6.59 11.93 2.81
C THR A 22 5.52 11.83 1.73
N ASN A 23 5.70 10.91 0.77
CA ASN A 23 4.72 10.62 -0.25
C ASN A 23 3.51 9.86 0.32
N HIS A 24 2.37 9.99 -0.36
CA HIS A 24 1.14 9.29 -0.02
C HIS A 24 0.87 8.18 -1.03
N PHE A 25 0.46 7.02 -0.55
CA PHE A 25 0.10 5.90 -1.41
C PHE A 25 -1.30 5.42 -1.05
N GLN A 26 -2.29 5.84 -1.83
CA GLN A 26 -3.69 5.48 -1.60
C GLN A 26 -3.95 4.05 -2.04
N MET A 27 -4.41 3.22 -1.10
CA MET A 27 -4.83 1.86 -1.37
C MET A 27 -6.35 1.75 -1.41
N ILE A 28 -6.84 0.62 -1.90
CA ILE A 28 -8.26 0.28 -1.88
C ILE A 28 -8.43 -1.17 -1.47
N SER A 29 -9.40 -1.42 -0.59
CA SER A 29 -9.75 -2.75 -0.16
C SER A 29 -10.51 -3.47 -1.28
N VAL A 30 -10.23 -4.76 -1.47
CA VAL A 30 -11.02 -5.58 -2.40
C VAL A 30 -12.51 -5.58 -2.00
N PHE A 31 -12.81 -5.56 -0.71
CA PHE A 31 -14.18 -5.47 -0.21
C PHE A 31 -14.84 -4.13 -0.55
N ASP A 32 -14.07 -3.05 -0.56
CA ASP A 32 -14.56 -1.75 -0.99
C ASP A 32 -14.82 -1.73 -2.50
N CYS A 33 -13.94 -2.34 -3.31
CA CYS A 33 -14.19 -2.52 -4.76
C CYS A 33 -15.50 -3.27 -5.03
N VAL A 34 -15.73 -4.39 -4.34
CA VAL A 34 -16.97 -5.16 -4.48
C VAL A 34 -18.18 -4.31 -4.08
N SER A 35 -18.13 -3.62 -2.94
CA SER A 35 -19.25 -2.81 -2.48
C SER A 35 -19.52 -1.58 -3.36
N ALA A 36 -18.50 -1.04 -4.04
CA ALA A 36 -18.68 0.03 -5.02
C ALA A 36 -19.37 -0.49 -6.28
N ILE A 37 -19.06 -1.71 -6.73
CA ILE A 37 -19.75 -2.37 -7.84
C ILE A 37 -21.22 -2.63 -7.47
N GLU A 38 -21.48 -3.16 -6.27
CA GLU A 38 -22.85 -3.34 -5.76
C GLU A 38 -23.62 -2.02 -5.75
N ALA A 39 -23.01 -0.94 -5.24
CA ALA A 39 -23.63 0.39 -5.23
C ALA A 39 -23.90 0.94 -6.65
N ALA A 40 -23.03 0.66 -7.62
CA ALA A 40 -23.24 1.05 -9.01
C ALA A 40 -24.44 0.33 -9.64
N LEU A 41 -24.61 -0.96 -9.33
CA LEU A 41 -25.75 -1.76 -9.79
C LEU A 41 -27.06 -1.31 -9.13
N ASP A 42 -27.05 -0.99 -7.83
CA ASP A 42 -28.23 -0.60 -7.07
C ASP A 42 -28.75 0.81 -7.46
N HIS A 43 -27.87 1.68 -7.96
CA HIS A 43 -28.20 3.06 -8.30
C HIS A 43 -28.34 3.34 -9.79
N ASP A 44 -28.33 2.30 -10.64
CA ASP A 44 -28.46 2.39 -12.10
C ASP A 44 -27.56 3.49 -12.70
N VAL A 45 -26.31 3.51 -12.22
CA VAL A 45 -25.36 4.58 -12.55
C VAL A 45 -24.92 4.44 -14.02
N PRO A 46 -24.84 5.56 -14.78
CA PRO A 46 -24.42 5.52 -16.17
C PRO A 46 -23.03 4.90 -16.34
N ASP A 47 -22.81 4.29 -17.50
CA ASP A 47 -21.52 3.74 -17.92
C ASP A 47 -20.46 4.85 -17.94
N ASP A 48 -19.54 4.79 -16.98
CA ASP A 48 -18.53 5.82 -16.78
C ASP A 48 -17.34 5.28 -15.96
N VAL A 49 -16.30 6.09 -15.86
CA VAL A 49 -15.07 5.78 -15.13
C VAL A 49 -15.12 6.39 -13.74
N PHE A 50 -14.97 5.52 -12.73
CA PHE A 50 -14.94 5.88 -11.32
C PHE A 50 -13.61 5.44 -10.69
N ASN A 51 -12.95 6.35 -10.00
CA ASN A 51 -11.75 6.03 -9.23
C ASN A 51 -12.14 5.46 -7.86
N LEU A 52 -11.35 4.51 -7.36
CA LEU A 52 -11.51 3.94 -6.04
C LEU A 52 -10.23 4.09 -5.23
N GLY A 53 -10.38 4.43 -3.96
CA GLY A 53 -9.29 4.66 -3.03
C GLY A 53 -9.84 4.87 -1.63
N SER A 54 -8.99 4.69 -0.62
CA SER A 54 -9.25 5.04 0.77
C SER A 54 -9.44 6.56 0.94
N ILE A 55 -9.94 6.97 2.11
CA ILE A 55 -10.06 8.40 2.45
C ILE A 55 -8.88 8.82 3.29
N ASP A 56 -8.31 9.99 2.96
CA ASP A 56 -7.23 10.63 3.69
C ASP A 56 -6.04 9.69 3.96
N PRO A 57 -5.43 9.09 2.91
CA PRO A 57 -4.34 8.14 3.10
C PRO A 57 -3.16 8.83 3.80
N PRO A 58 -2.55 8.21 4.83
CA PRO A 58 -1.41 8.77 5.53
C PRO A 58 -0.16 8.78 4.62
N THR A 59 0.90 9.44 5.07
CA THR A 59 2.21 9.30 4.41
C THR A 59 2.71 7.86 4.52
N VAL A 60 3.55 7.41 3.58
CA VAL A 60 4.15 6.06 3.61
C VAL A 60 4.91 5.83 4.92
N ARG A 61 5.57 6.87 5.44
CA ARG A 61 6.25 6.82 6.74
C ARG A 61 5.30 6.57 7.89
N GLU A 62 4.18 7.28 7.96
CA GLU A 62 3.15 7.09 8.99
C GLU A 62 2.51 5.70 8.87
N LEU A 63 2.11 5.32 7.65
CA LEU A 63 1.55 4.00 7.35
C LEU A 63 2.42 2.86 7.88
N LEU A 64 3.70 2.83 7.48
CA LEU A 64 4.60 1.75 7.91
C LEU A 64 4.98 1.87 9.39
N GLY A 65 5.08 3.09 9.92
CA GLY A 65 5.31 3.34 11.34
C GLY A 65 4.19 2.75 12.21
N ASP A 66 2.94 2.98 11.83
CA ASP A 66 1.78 2.46 12.52
C ASP A 66 1.68 0.94 12.42
N VAL A 67 1.97 0.37 11.26
CA VAL A 67 2.01 -1.09 11.09
C VAL A 67 3.09 -1.72 11.97
N ILE A 68 4.30 -1.15 12.02
CA ILE A 68 5.38 -1.62 12.91
C ILE A 68 4.96 -1.54 14.38
N SER A 69 4.32 -0.42 14.77
CA SER A 69 3.82 -0.18 16.13
C SER A 69 2.75 -1.21 16.52
N ARG A 70 1.73 -1.40 15.67
CA ARG A 70 0.65 -2.38 15.86
C ARG A 70 1.16 -3.83 15.84
N ALA A 71 2.23 -4.11 15.10
CA ALA A 71 2.90 -5.40 15.09
C ALA A 71 3.68 -5.69 16.39
N GLY A 72 3.94 -4.68 17.23
CA GLY A 72 4.81 -4.81 18.40
C GLY A 72 6.28 -5.06 18.03
N SER A 73 6.69 -4.68 16.82
CA SER A 73 8.04 -4.92 16.31
C SER A 73 9.03 -3.85 16.76
N ARG A 74 10.32 -4.23 16.86
CA ARG A 74 11.44 -3.32 17.11
C ARG A 74 12.04 -2.72 15.83
N SER A 75 11.47 -3.06 14.67
CA SER A 75 11.90 -2.53 13.37
C SER A 75 11.86 -1.00 13.36
N ARG A 76 12.76 -0.41 12.58
CA ARG A 76 12.82 1.04 12.36
C ARG A 76 12.79 1.34 10.88
N LEU A 77 12.15 2.46 10.52
CA LEU A 77 12.14 2.96 9.16
C LEU A 77 13.51 3.55 8.80
N ALA A 78 14.09 3.08 7.71
CA ALA A 78 15.39 3.51 7.21
C ALA A 78 15.21 4.25 5.87
N PRO A 79 15.17 5.60 5.85
CA PRO A 79 15.10 6.36 4.62
C PRO A 79 16.37 6.18 3.80
N LEU A 80 16.20 5.93 2.50
CA LEU A 80 17.28 5.76 1.54
C LEU A 80 17.10 6.76 0.39
N PRO A 81 18.18 7.36 -0.13
CA PRO A 81 18.08 8.33 -1.22
C PRO A 81 17.50 7.66 -2.47
N ALA A 82 16.39 8.19 -2.99
CA ALA A 82 15.61 7.55 -4.02
C ALA A 82 16.41 7.30 -5.32
N GLY A 83 17.14 8.29 -5.82
CA GLY A 83 17.93 8.18 -7.05
C GLY A 83 18.93 7.00 -7.06
N PRO A 84 19.87 6.94 -6.09
CA PRO A 84 20.80 5.82 -5.98
C PRO A 84 20.13 4.46 -5.84
N VAL A 85 19.07 4.37 -5.03
CA VAL A 85 18.34 3.10 -4.82
C VAL A 85 17.64 2.65 -6.09
N LYS A 86 16.91 3.54 -6.78
CA LYS A 86 16.27 3.23 -8.07
C LYS A 86 17.29 2.78 -9.11
N GLY A 87 18.46 3.42 -9.17
CA GLY A 87 19.55 3.03 -10.07
C GLY A 87 20.07 1.62 -9.78
N ALA A 88 20.34 1.31 -8.51
CA ALA A 88 20.78 -0.02 -8.09
C ALA A 88 19.73 -1.10 -8.37
N LEU A 89 18.44 -0.82 -8.10
CA LEU A 89 17.33 -1.73 -8.39
C LEU A 89 17.15 -1.95 -9.89
N THR A 90 17.32 -0.92 -10.71
CA THR A 90 17.27 -1.04 -12.18
C THR A 90 18.40 -1.92 -12.71
N LEU A 91 19.62 -1.79 -12.16
CA LEU A 91 20.74 -2.66 -12.52
C LEU A 91 20.49 -4.12 -12.12
N LEU A 92 19.99 -4.36 -10.92
CA LEU A 92 19.62 -5.69 -10.44
C LEU A 92 18.55 -6.35 -11.32
N ASP A 93 17.54 -5.58 -11.72
CA ASP A 93 16.49 -6.02 -12.64
C ASP A 93 17.08 -6.41 -14.02
N ALA A 94 17.96 -5.58 -14.58
CA ALA A 94 18.66 -5.86 -15.84
C ALA A 94 19.56 -7.10 -15.77
N LEU A 95 20.10 -7.43 -14.59
CA LEU A 95 20.90 -8.64 -14.34
C LEU A 95 20.04 -9.88 -14.06
N GLY A 96 18.71 -9.79 -14.12
CA GLY A 96 17.80 -10.91 -13.88
C GLY A 96 17.61 -11.25 -12.40
N LEU A 97 17.95 -10.34 -11.49
CA LEU A 97 17.83 -10.51 -10.03
C LEU A 97 16.86 -9.48 -9.42
N PRO A 98 15.58 -9.44 -9.82
CA PRO A 98 14.64 -8.43 -9.37
C PRO A 98 14.35 -8.55 -7.86
N LEU A 99 14.67 -7.50 -7.11
CA LEU A 99 14.30 -7.40 -5.69
C LEU A 99 12.88 -6.87 -5.50
N LEU A 100 12.50 -5.88 -6.30
CA LEU A 100 11.19 -5.24 -6.38
C LEU A 100 10.78 -5.18 -7.85
N TYR A 101 9.48 -5.13 -8.13
CA TYR A 101 9.02 -4.94 -9.50
C TYR A 101 9.35 -3.52 -9.97
N ALA A 102 9.68 -3.35 -11.25
CA ALA A 102 10.07 -2.08 -11.84
C ALA A 102 9.03 -0.98 -11.59
N GLU A 103 7.76 -1.31 -11.73
CA GLU A 103 6.63 -0.42 -11.51
C GLU A 103 6.56 0.07 -10.06
N GLN A 104 7.04 -0.71 -9.09
CA GLN A 104 6.95 -0.36 -7.66
C GLN A 104 8.06 0.59 -7.24
N PHE A 105 9.32 0.30 -7.60
CA PHE A 105 10.42 1.15 -7.14
C PHE A 105 10.52 2.45 -7.94
N LYS A 106 9.99 2.50 -9.17
CA LYS A 106 9.99 3.71 -9.99
C LYS A 106 9.10 4.82 -9.42
N ILE A 107 7.99 4.46 -8.78
CA ILE A 107 7.00 5.39 -8.20
C ILE A 107 7.06 5.46 -6.67
N ALA A 108 8.02 4.78 -6.02
CA ALA A 108 8.01 4.57 -4.58
C ALA A 108 8.14 5.85 -3.73
N ASP A 109 8.72 6.91 -4.30
CA ASP A 109 8.91 8.25 -3.73
C ASP A 109 7.90 9.26 -4.32
N GLU A 110 6.97 8.83 -5.16
CA GLU A 110 5.91 9.66 -5.75
C GLU A 110 4.60 9.46 -4.99
N SER A 111 3.78 10.52 -4.91
CA SER A 111 2.44 10.42 -4.32
C SER A 111 1.45 9.89 -5.34
N TYR A 112 0.76 8.80 -4.99
CA TYR A 112 -0.30 8.20 -5.78
C TYR A 112 -1.64 8.42 -5.08
N LEU A 113 -2.37 9.44 -5.54
CA LEU A 113 -3.68 9.85 -5.04
C LEU A 113 -4.64 9.99 -6.21
N VAL A 114 -5.85 9.46 -6.06
CA VAL A 114 -6.95 9.59 -7.02
C VAL A 114 -8.13 10.29 -6.37
N ASP A 115 -8.81 11.13 -7.15
CA ASP A 115 -10.03 11.79 -6.69
C ASP A 115 -11.22 10.82 -6.74
N ILE A 116 -11.80 10.55 -5.57
CA ILE A 116 -12.96 9.67 -5.37
C ILE A 116 -14.26 10.44 -5.11
N THR A 117 -14.23 11.77 -5.14
CA THR A 117 -15.39 12.63 -4.84
C THR A 117 -16.57 12.30 -5.76
N ARG A 118 -16.27 12.09 -7.04
CA ARG A 118 -17.26 11.68 -8.05
C ARG A 118 -17.88 10.32 -7.71
N THR A 119 -17.06 9.34 -7.37
CA THR A 119 -17.51 8.00 -6.97
C THR A 119 -18.43 8.08 -5.76
N ILE A 120 -18.04 8.82 -4.72
CA ILE A 120 -18.81 8.93 -3.48
C ILE A 120 -20.19 9.55 -3.75
N SER A 121 -20.22 10.63 -4.54
CA SER A 121 -21.46 11.35 -4.86
C SER A 121 -22.37 10.58 -5.83
N ALA A 122 -21.83 10.00 -6.90
CA ALA A 122 -22.61 9.28 -7.90
C ALA A 122 -23.13 7.94 -7.38
N LEU A 123 -22.28 7.17 -6.68
CA LEU A 123 -22.63 5.85 -6.15
C LEU A 123 -23.28 5.91 -4.76
N LYS A 124 -23.39 7.09 -4.14
CA LYS A 124 -23.80 7.26 -2.73
C LYS A 124 -23.06 6.31 -1.78
N TRP A 125 -21.80 6.07 -2.10
CA TRP A 125 -20.95 5.04 -1.51
C TRP A 125 -19.74 5.68 -0.82
N ARG A 126 -19.15 5.01 0.16
CA ARG A 126 -17.92 5.48 0.82
C ARG A 126 -17.04 4.28 1.18
N PRO A 127 -15.71 4.34 0.96
CA PRO A 127 -14.80 3.28 1.39
C PRO A 127 -14.89 3.10 2.90
N ARG A 128 -14.81 1.84 3.35
CA ARG A 128 -14.92 1.47 4.76
C ARG A 128 -13.57 1.15 5.38
N TYR A 129 -12.54 0.92 4.57
CA TYR A 129 -11.23 0.49 5.04
C TYR A 129 -10.18 1.59 4.81
N ASP A 130 -9.36 1.85 5.83
CA ASP A 130 -8.17 2.70 5.71
C ASP A 130 -6.91 1.89 5.38
N ASP A 131 -5.88 2.60 4.90
CA ASP A 131 -4.60 2.04 4.49
C ASP A 131 -3.89 1.25 5.58
N VAL A 132 -3.91 1.76 6.82
CA VAL A 132 -3.21 1.16 7.96
C VAL A 132 -3.89 -0.15 8.34
N ASP A 133 -5.21 -0.17 8.41
CA ASP A 133 -6.02 -1.35 8.70
C ASP A 133 -5.85 -2.42 7.62
N MET A 134 -5.83 -2.03 6.34
CA MET A 134 -5.59 -2.95 5.22
C MET A 134 -4.23 -3.64 5.34
N VAL A 135 -3.14 -2.89 5.57
CA VAL A 135 -1.80 -3.47 5.69
C VAL A 135 -1.65 -4.27 6.98
N THR A 136 -2.26 -3.83 8.08
CA THR A 136 -2.27 -4.55 9.36
C THR A 136 -2.99 -5.90 9.22
N ALA A 137 -4.13 -5.94 8.54
CA ALA A 137 -4.87 -7.17 8.26
C ALA A 137 -4.06 -8.13 7.39
N ALA A 138 -3.37 -7.61 6.37
CA ALA A 138 -2.47 -8.41 5.53
C ALA A 138 -1.28 -8.98 6.32
N TYR A 139 -0.73 -8.22 7.26
CA TYR A 139 0.34 -8.69 8.15
C TYR A 139 -0.15 -9.80 9.09
N ALA A 140 -1.33 -9.63 9.69
CA ALA A 140 -1.94 -10.67 10.51
C ALA A 140 -2.15 -11.98 9.71
N ASP A 141 -2.60 -11.87 8.46
CA ASP A 141 -2.75 -13.03 7.58
C ASP A 141 -1.41 -13.70 7.26
N PHE A 142 -0.36 -12.92 7.00
CA PHE A 142 1.00 -13.42 6.82
C PHE A 142 1.50 -14.22 8.02
N ARG A 143 1.29 -13.71 9.25
CA ARG A 143 1.67 -14.43 10.48
C ARG A 143 0.91 -15.75 10.64
N ARG A 144 -0.40 -15.76 10.36
CA ARG A 144 -1.21 -16.99 10.41
C ARG A 144 -0.69 -18.06 9.45
N ARG A 145 -0.38 -17.68 8.21
CA ARG A 145 0.15 -18.61 7.19
C ARG A 145 1.50 -19.20 7.58
N ASN A 146 2.40 -18.39 8.15
CA ASN A 146 3.71 -18.87 8.59
C ASN A 146 3.67 -19.71 9.86
N ALA A 147 2.68 -19.50 10.74
CA ALA A 147 2.51 -20.35 11.92
C ALA A 147 1.92 -21.74 11.59
N ALA A 148 1.29 -21.87 10.42
CA ALA A 148 0.69 -23.11 9.93
C ALA A 148 1.62 -23.92 9.00
N ALA A 149 2.83 -23.43 8.73
CA ALA A 149 3.85 -24.05 7.88
C ALA A 149 4.99 -24.63 8.74
#